data_AF-A0A0M3J3T3-F1
#
_entry.id   AF-A0A0M3J3T3-F1
#
_cell.length_a   1.000
_cell.length_b   1.000
_cell.length_c   1.000
_cell.angle_alpha   90.00
_cell.angle_beta   90.00
_cell.angle_gamma   90.00
#
_symmetry.space_group_name_H-M   'P 1'
#
loop_
_entity.id
_entity.type
_entity.pdbx_description
1 polymer ?
#
loop_
_entity_poly.entity_id
_entity_poly.type
_entity_poly.pdbx_seq_one_letter_code
_entity_poly.pdbx_strand_id
1 'polypeptide(L)'
;LLFFSIVVIIIVIYYCCYLLFLLFIILFLLARILDANKRVQEAACSAFATLEEEANMELVPYLSEILATLAEAFNRYQAKNLLILYDAVGTLADSVGSNLNQPQYVQTLMEPLMAKWSSLSDDDKELFPLLECLSSVATALHVSFLPFCEPVFRRCTALIGRCLQQVQLAVERPAEYDMPDKDFLIVALDLLSGLAEGLSDHIDQLVASSQIVALIYQCSMVLKISMCVWEIGSFDSGVVIRHFFHLCVFAVKFQREFSVICLKHRMCLCIVRNFRKV
;
A
#
# COMPACT_ATOMS: atom_id res chain seq x y z
N LEU A 1 -8.93 -49.05 -0.41
CA LEU A 1 -8.23 -48.73 0.87
C LEU A 1 -6.72 -48.64 0.67
N LEU A 2 -6.00 -49.72 0.33
CA LEU A 2 -4.53 -49.69 0.12
C LEU A 2 -4.03 -48.67 -0.94
N PHE A 3 -4.69 -48.56 -2.09
CA PHE A 3 -4.32 -47.59 -3.13
C PHE A 3 -4.48 -46.13 -2.67
N PHE A 4 -5.54 -45.85 -1.91
CA PHE A 4 -5.80 -44.52 -1.35
C PHE A 4 -4.74 -44.14 -0.30
N SER A 5 -4.33 -45.10 0.54
CA SER A 5 -3.25 -44.90 1.52
C SER A 5 -1.90 -44.63 0.86
N ILE A 6 -1.57 -45.29 -0.25
CA ILE A 6 -0.30 -45.06 -0.98
C ILE A 6 -0.28 -43.67 -1.62
N VAL A 7 -1.38 -43.25 -2.26
CA VAL A 7 -1.49 -41.91 -2.86
C VAL A 7 -1.36 -40.82 -1.80
N VAL A 8 -2.01 -40.99 -0.64
CA VAL A 8 -1.88 -40.05 0.50
C VAL A 8 -0.44 -39.99 0.99
N ILE A 9 0.25 -41.13 1.14
CA ILE A 9 1.66 -41.15 1.58
C ILE A 9 2.56 -40.43 0.56
N ILE A 10 2.36 -40.65 -0.75
CA ILE A 10 3.14 -39.97 -1.80
C ILE A 10 2.91 -38.46 -1.74
N ILE A 11 1.66 -38.01 -1.59
CA ILE A 11 1.33 -36.59 -1.44
C ILE A 11 2.00 -35.99 -0.20
N VAL A 12 1.95 -36.69 0.94
CA VAL A 12 2.58 -36.23 2.19
C VAL A 12 4.10 -36.14 2.04
N ILE A 13 4.75 -37.12 1.40
CA ILE A 13 6.20 -37.08 1.15
C ILE A 13 6.54 -35.93 0.21
N TYR A 14 5.79 -35.76 -0.87
CA TYR A 14 6.02 -34.67 -1.83
C TYR A 14 5.87 -33.30 -1.15
N TYR A 15 4.82 -33.11 -0.36
CA TYR A 15 4.58 -31.87 0.37
C TYR A 15 5.65 -31.63 1.45
N CYS A 16 6.11 -32.69 2.14
CA CYS A 16 7.20 -32.58 3.12
C CYS A 16 8.52 -32.20 2.45
N CYS A 17 8.87 -32.80 1.32
CA CYS A 17 10.04 -32.43 0.53
C CYS A 17 9.95 -30.99 0.01
N TYR A 18 8.75 -30.58 -0.41
CA TYR A 18 8.49 -29.22 -0.88
C TYR A 18 8.68 -28.19 0.25
N LEU A 19 8.09 -28.41 1.43
CA LEU A 19 8.26 -27.54 2.60
C LEU A 19 9.72 -27.46 3.05
N LEU A 20 10.46 -28.57 3.02
CA LEU A 20 11.88 -28.59 3.36
C LEU A 20 12.71 -27.76 2.37
N PHE A 21 12.39 -27.86 1.08
CA PHE A 21 13.03 -27.08 0.04
C PHE A 21 12.72 -25.58 0.16
N LEU A 22 11.46 -25.24 0.43
CA LEU A 22 11.02 -23.86 0.68
C LEU A 22 11.77 -23.27 1.88
N LEU A 23 11.83 -23.98 3.01
CA LEU A 23 12.58 -23.56 4.19
C LEU A 23 14.05 -23.29 3.87
N PHE A 24 14.69 -24.18 3.11
CA PHE A 24 16.09 -24.01 2.72
C PHE A 24 16.29 -22.74 1.87
N ILE A 25 15.41 -22.50 0.90
CA ILE A 25 15.47 -21.30 0.06
C ILE A 25 15.27 -20.03 0.88
N ILE A 26 14.25 -20.00 1.76
CA ILE A 26 13.96 -18.85 2.63
C ILE A 26 15.20 -18.51 3.45
N LEU A 27 15.73 -19.47 4.21
CA LEU A 27 16.90 -19.23 5.06
C LEU A 27 18.14 -18.78 4.26
N PHE A 28 18.34 -19.35 3.07
CA PHE A 28 19.44 -18.94 2.20
C PHE A 28 19.27 -17.50 1.70
N LEU A 29 18.08 -17.13 1.21
CA LEU A 29 17.80 -15.77 0.73
C LEU A 29 17.88 -14.75 1.86
N LEU A 30 17.31 -15.03 3.03
CA LEU A 30 17.41 -14.16 4.21
C LEU A 30 18.88 -13.89 4.59
N ALA A 31 19.73 -14.92 4.55
CA ALA A 31 21.17 -14.76 4.79
C ALA A 31 21.91 -13.96 3.69
N ARG A 32 21.34 -13.83 2.49
CA ARG A 32 21.88 -13.00 1.39
C ARG A 32 21.31 -11.58 1.37
N ILE A 33 20.11 -11.36 1.90
CA ILE A 33 19.56 -10.02 2.14
C ILE A 33 20.51 -9.23 3.04
N LEU A 34 21.13 -9.86 4.05
CA LEU A 34 22.08 -9.19 4.95
C LEU A 34 23.54 -9.23 4.49
N ASP A 35 23.81 -9.57 3.22
CA ASP A 35 25.17 -9.64 2.67
C ASP A 35 25.88 -8.28 2.70
N ALA A 36 27.22 -8.27 2.73
CA ALA A 36 27.99 -7.03 2.69
C ALA A 36 28.01 -6.38 1.30
N ASN A 37 27.80 -7.16 0.23
CA ASN A 37 27.82 -6.67 -1.14
C ASN A 37 26.43 -6.17 -1.56
N LYS A 38 26.36 -4.87 -1.88
CA LYS A 38 25.12 -4.19 -2.31
C LYS A 38 24.43 -4.85 -3.50
N ARG A 39 25.18 -5.48 -4.42
CA ARG A 39 24.59 -6.20 -5.56
C ARG A 39 23.97 -7.53 -5.16
N VAL A 40 24.53 -8.18 -4.13
CA VAL A 40 23.97 -9.42 -3.57
C VAL A 40 22.72 -9.10 -2.77
N GLN A 41 22.73 -8.03 -1.98
CA GLN A 41 21.56 -7.50 -1.29
C GLN A 41 20.39 -7.24 -2.26
N GLU A 42 20.65 -6.47 -3.33
CA GLU A 42 19.67 -6.18 -4.39
C GLU A 42 19.11 -7.46 -5.01
N ALA A 43 19.98 -8.36 -5.48
CA ALA A 43 19.54 -9.61 -6.11
C ALA A 43 18.76 -10.53 -5.16
N ALA A 44 19.20 -10.63 -3.90
CA ALA A 44 18.55 -11.47 -2.89
C ALA A 44 17.18 -10.91 -2.48
N CYS A 45 17.09 -9.60 -2.28
CA CYS A 45 15.85 -8.93 -1.89
C CYS A 45 14.80 -9.03 -3.01
N SER A 46 15.18 -8.79 -4.26
CA SER A 46 14.27 -8.95 -5.40
C SER A 46 13.86 -10.41 -5.62
N ALA A 47 14.79 -11.36 -5.48
CA ALA A 47 14.45 -12.79 -5.56
C ALA A 47 13.51 -13.23 -4.42
N PHE A 48 13.66 -12.63 -3.25
CA PHE A 48 12.78 -12.87 -2.12
C PHE A 48 11.37 -12.29 -2.35
N ALA A 49 11.26 -11.08 -2.90
CA ALA A 49 9.96 -10.51 -3.30
C ALA A 49 9.21 -11.43 -4.29
N THR A 50 9.90 -11.97 -5.30
CA THR A 50 9.29 -12.98 -6.20
C THR A 50 8.88 -14.26 -5.47
N LEU A 51 9.64 -14.70 -4.47
CA LEU A 51 9.26 -15.85 -3.65
C LEU A 51 8.00 -15.56 -2.82
N GLU A 52 7.85 -14.33 -2.30
CA GLU A 52 6.68 -13.91 -1.53
C GLU A 52 5.38 -13.98 -2.34
N GLU A 53 5.41 -13.54 -3.60
CA GLU A 53 4.27 -13.59 -4.52
C GLU A 53 3.83 -15.02 -4.84
N GLU A 54 4.76 -15.97 -4.87
CA GLU A 54 4.47 -17.38 -5.19
C GLU A 54 4.08 -18.17 -3.94
N ALA A 55 4.81 -18.02 -2.84
CA ALA A 55 4.61 -18.78 -1.60
C ALA A 55 3.39 -18.28 -0.79
N ASN A 56 3.07 -16.99 -0.85
CA ASN A 56 1.94 -16.38 -0.14
C ASN A 56 1.85 -16.84 1.33
N MET A 57 0.73 -17.47 1.69
CA MET A 57 0.40 -17.95 3.04
C MET A 57 1.35 -19.04 3.55
N GLU A 58 2.13 -19.69 2.68
CA GLU A 58 3.14 -20.66 3.09
C GLU A 58 4.33 -20.02 3.82
N LEU A 59 4.44 -18.69 3.77
CA LEU A 59 5.44 -17.92 4.51
C LEU A 59 5.08 -17.69 5.98
N VAL A 60 3.80 -17.83 6.35
CA VAL A 60 3.30 -17.55 7.71
C VAL A 60 4.11 -18.24 8.82
N PRO A 61 4.51 -19.53 8.69
CA PRO A 61 5.33 -20.21 9.69
C PRO A 61 6.72 -19.61 9.92
N TYR A 62 7.22 -18.78 8.99
CA TYR A 62 8.58 -18.22 8.99
C TYR A 62 8.61 -16.71 9.20
N LEU A 63 7.45 -16.08 9.47
CA LEU A 63 7.33 -14.62 9.57
C LEU A 63 8.27 -14.00 10.60
N SER A 64 8.51 -14.67 11.72
CA SER A 64 9.39 -14.16 12.77
C SER A 64 10.81 -13.92 12.25
N GLU A 65 11.39 -14.90 11.55
CA GLU A 65 12.73 -14.85 10.98
C GLU A 65 12.81 -13.88 9.79
N ILE A 66 11.77 -13.87 8.94
CA ILE A 66 11.67 -12.96 7.80
C ILE A 66 11.66 -11.51 8.30
N LEU A 67 10.75 -11.16 9.21
CA LEU A 67 10.63 -9.80 9.71
C LEU A 67 11.86 -9.34 10.47
N ALA A 68 12.49 -10.21 11.27
CA ALA A 68 13.74 -9.87 11.93
C ALA A 68 14.86 -9.53 10.92
N THR A 69 14.92 -10.26 9.81
CA THR A 69 15.90 -10.04 8.74
C THR A 69 15.62 -8.72 8.01
N LEU A 70 14.37 -8.47 7.62
CA LEU A 70 13.99 -7.23 6.93
C LEU A 70 14.18 -6.00 7.83
N ALA A 71 13.86 -6.11 9.13
CA ALA A 71 14.10 -5.07 10.12
C ALA A 71 15.59 -4.71 10.22
N GLU A 72 16.48 -5.71 10.23
CA GLU A 72 17.92 -5.47 10.25
C GLU A 72 18.43 -4.87 8.92
N ALA A 73 17.82 -5.23 7.79
CA ALA A 73 18.18 -4.67 6.48
C ALA A 73 17.96 -3.14 6.42
N PHE A 74 16.95 -2.59 7.12
CA PHE A 74 16.73 -1.14 7.22
C PHE A 74 17.92 -0.36 7.80
N ASN A 75 18.74 -1.02 8.63
CA ASN A 75 19.94 -0.44 9.24
C ASN A 75 21.18 -0.54 8.32
N ARG A 76 21.16 -1.44 7.33
CA ARG A 76 22.32 -1.74 6.46
C ARG A 76 22.19 -1.15 5.07
N TYR A 77 20.97 -1.09 4.55
CA TYR A 77 20.72 -0.73 3.17
C TYR A 77 20.95 0.76 2.94
N GLN A 78 21.56 1.06 1.80
CA GLN A 78 21.67 2.43 1.29
C GLN A 78 20.48 2.75 0.40
N ALA A 79 20.29 4.05 0.09
CA ALA A 79 19.16 4.60 -0.67
C ALA A 79 18.61 3.67 -1.76
N LYS A 80 19.42 3.27 -2.75
CA LYS A 80 18.98 2.39 -3.85
C LYS A 80 18.38 1.06 -3.37
N ASN A 81 19.07 0.36 -2.48
CA ASN A 81 18.62 -0.97 -2.02
C ASN A 81 17.44 -0.82 -1.05
N LEU A 82 17.34 0.30 -0.34
CA LEU A 82 16.23 0.61 0.55
C LEU A 82 14.90 0.67 -0.22
N LEU A 83 14.91 1.15 -1.46
CA LEU A 83 13.70 1.15 -2.31
C LEU A 83 13.20 -0.27 -2.58
N ILE A 84 14.11 -1.22 -2.81
CA ILE A 84 13.80 -2.64 -3.04
C ILE A 84 13.33 -3.32 -1.75
N LEU A 85 13.84 -2.86 -0.60
CA LEU A 85 13.38 -3.36 0.69
C LEU A 85 11.94 -2.93 0.99
N TYR A 86 11.56 -1.70 0.64
CA TYR A 86 10.16 -1.25 0.77
C TYR A 86 9.21 -2.10 -0.08
N ASP A 87 9.60 -2.40 -1.32
CA ASP A 87 8.87 -3.29 -2.23
C ASP A 87 8.69 -4.69 -1.61
N ALA A 88 9.76 -5.33 -1.17
CA ALA A 88 9.69 -6.64 -0.50
C ALA A 88 8.80 -6.62 0.76
N VAL A 89 8.89 -5.58 1.59
CA VAL A 89 8.01 -5.46 2.77
C VAL A 89 6.54 -5.30 2.36
N GLY A 90 6.26 -4.52 1.30
CA GLY A 90 4.92 -4.35 0.76
C GLY A 90 4.36 -5.66 0.22
N THR A 91 5.14 -6.36 -0.60
CA THR A 91 4.80 -7.68 -1.15
C THR A 91 4.55 -8.71 -0.06
N LEU A 92 5.39 -8.77 0.99
CA LEU A 92 5.14 -9.61 2.15
C LEU A 92 3.78 -9.31 2.78
N ALA A 93 3.47 -8.03 2.97
CA ALA A 93 2.20 -7.60 3.57
C ALA A 93 1.00 -8.02 2.72
N ASP A 94 1.09 -7.89 1.40
CA ASP A 94 0.04 -8.35 0.47
C ASP A 94 -0.09 -9.88 0.45
N SER A 95 1.04 -10.60 0.53
CA SER A 95 1.09 -12.06 0.50
C SER A 95 0.54 -12.75 1.75
N VAL A 96 0.79 -12.21 2.95
CA VAL A 96 0.35 -12.83 4.22
C VAL A 96 -0.80 -12.11 4.92
N GLY A 97 -1.12 -10.89 4.51
CA GLY A 97 -2.22 -10.08 5.02
C GLY A 97 -2.26 -9.99 6.55
N SER A 98 -3.45 -10.23 7.11
CA SER A 98 -3.73 -10.13 8.56
C SER A 98 -2.86 -11.03 9.47
N ASN A 99 -2.06 -11.96 8.93
CA ASN A 99 -1.08 -12.69 9.75
C ASN A 99 0.03 -11.79 10.31
N LEU A 100 0.28 -10.63 9.69
CA LEU A 100 1.17 -9.60 10.24
C LEU A 100 0.59 -8.87 11.45
N ASN A 101 -0.72 -8.98 11.69
CA ASN A 101 -1.43 -8.32 12.77
C ASN A 101 -1.21 -9.03 14.13
N GLN A 102 0.06 -9.20 14.51
CA GLN A 102 0.47 -9.66 15.84
C GLN A 102 1.37 -8.60 16.47
N PRO A 103 1.22 -8.29 17.78
CA PRO A 103 1.96 -7.20 18.42
C PRO A 103 3.48 -7.25 18.20
N GLN A 104 4.08 -8.44 18.26
CA GLN A 104 5.51 -8.63 18.04
C GLN A 104 5.97 -8.28 16.61
N TYR A 105 5.15 -8.58 15.60
CA TYR A 105 5.43 -8.33 14.20
C TYR A 105 5.22 -6.85 13.88
N VAL A 106 4.13 -6.27 14.39
CA VAL A 106 3.82 -4.84 14.28
C VAL A 106 4.98 -4.01 14.84
N GLN A 107 5.46 -4.33 16.05
CA GLN A 107 6.56 -3.59 16.66
C GLN A 107 7.85 -3.70 15.83
N THR A 108 8.23 -4.92 15.44
CA THR A 108 9.45 -5.19 14.66
C THR A 108 9.46 -4.45 13.33
N LEU A 109 8.30 -4.34 12.66
CA LEU A 109 8.18 -3.76 11.34
C LEU A 109 7.96 -2.24 11.35
N MET A 110 7.07 -1.75 12.21
CA MET A 110 6.64 -0.34 12.16
C MET A 110 7.70 0.61 12.71
N GLU A 111 8.54 0.17 13.66
CA GLU A 111 9.61 1.01 14.21
C GLU A 111 10.59 1.51 13.12
N PRO A 112 11.22 0.66 12.28
CA PRO A 112 12.10 1.12 11.22
C PRO A 112 11.37 1.89 10.11
N LEU A 113 10.13 1.50 9.75
CA LEU A 113 9.34 2.21 8.74
C LEU A 113 9.03 3.65 9.17
N MET A 114 8.60 3.84 10.42
CA MET A 114 8.27 5.17 10.95
C MET A 114 9.51 6.05 11.18
N ALA A 115 10.67 5.43 11.44
CA ALA A 115 11.95 6.13 11.47
C ALA A 115 12.30 6.68 10.07
N LYS A 116 12.15 5.87 9.02
CA LYS A 116 12.37 6.32 7.63
C LYS A 116 11.35 7.37 7.20
N TRP A 117 10.09 7.17 7.53
CA TRP A 117 9.01 8.13 7.31
C TRP A 117 9.37 9.51 7.83
N SER A 118 9.85 9.58 9.07
CA SER A 118 10.20 10.85 9.71
C SER A 118 11.46 11.50 9.13
N SER A 119 12.30 10.74 8.43
CA SER A 119 13.58 11.20 7.88
C SER A 119 13.50 11.78 6.47
N LEU A 120 12.54 11.31 5.65
CA LEU A 120 12.39 11.74 4.26
C LEU A 120 11.68 13.09 4.18
N SER A 121 12.06 13.93 3.21
CA SER A 121 11.39 15.21 2.94
C SER A 121 10.16 15.03 2.04
N ASP A 122 9.27 16.00 2.03
CA ASP A 122 8.07 15.97 1.18
C ASP A 122 8.36 16.20 -0.32
N ASP A 123 9.57 16.63 -0.68
CA ASP A 123 10.00 16.84 -2.06
C ASP A 123 10.86 15.67 -2.59
N ASP A 124 11.08 14.66 -1.75
CA ASP A 124 11.92 13.51 -2.07
C ASP A 124 11.12 12.42 -2.79
N LYS A 125 11.59 12.00 -3.97
CA LYS A 125 10.96 10.89 -4.72
C LYS A 125 11.24 9.52 -4.10
N GLU A 126 12.21 9.41 -3.20
CA GLU A 126 12.41 8.20 -2.38
C GLU A 126 11.22 7.95 -1.44
N LEU A 127 10.31 8.92 -1.28
CA LEU A 127 9.06 8.76 -0.54
C LEU A 127 8.06 7.83 -1.25
N PHE A 128 8.12 7.68 -2.58
CA PHE A 128 7.11 6.91 -3.32
C PHE A 128 7.08 5.43 -2.91
N PRO A 129 8.22 4.70 -2.90
CA PRO A 129 8.16 3.29 -2.54
C PRO A 129 7.82 3.08 -1.05
N LEU A 130 8.17 4.05 -0.18
CA LEU A 130 7.77 4.00 1.22
C LEU A 130 6.24 4.19 1.40
N LEU A 131 5.63 5.12 0.65
CA LEU A 131 4.18 5.34 0.68
C LEU A 131 3.42 4.11 0.19
N GLU A 132 3.88 3.51 -0.92
CA GLU A 132 3.31 2.28 -1.47
C GLU A 132 3.44 1.11 -0.49
N CYS A 133 4.63 0.93 0.11
CA CYS A 133 4.87 -0.07 1.15
C CYS A 133 3.92 0.11 2.36
N LEU A 134 3.80 1.33 2.87
CA LEU A 134 2.88 1.63 3.96
C LEU A 134 1.41 1.40 3.60
N SER A 135 1.04 1.47 2.31
CA SER A 135 -0.31 1.21 1.82
C SER A 135 -0.67 -0.26 2.04
N SER A 136 0.16 -1.18 1.55
CA SER A 136 0.01 -2.62 1.77
C SER A 136 0.08 -2.98 3.26
N VAL A 137 1.02 -2.40 4.02
CA VAL A 137 1.15 -2.64 5.46
C VAL A 137 -0.08 -2.15 6.24
N ALA A 138 -0.63 -0.98 5.92
CA ALA A 138 -1.84 -0.47 6.58
C ALA A 138 -3.03 -1.41 6.39
N THR A 139 -3.20 -1.93 5.18
CA THR A 139 -4.23 -2.93 4.86
C THR A 139 -4.00 -4.22 5.64
N ALA A 140 -2.77 -4.75 5.69
CA ALA A 140 -2.44 -5.98 6.38
C ALA A 140 -2.53 -5.88 7.92
N LEU A 141 -2.23 -4.73 8.51
CA LEU A 141 -2.26 -4.54 9.97
C LEU A 141 -3.63 -4.19 10.53
N HIS A 142 -4.57 -3.73 9.69
CA HIS A 142 -5.88 -3.27 10.11
C HIS A 142 -5.79 -2.28 11.30
N VAL A 143 -6.59 -2.49 12.34
CA VAL A 143 -6.65 -1.67 13.57
C VAL A 143 -5.32 -1.56 14.32
N SER A 144 -4.36 -2.48 14.11
CA SER A 144 -3.03 -2.34 14.72
C SER A 144 -2.19 -1.23 14.11
N PHE A 145 -2.61 -0.67 12.97
CA PHE A 145 -2.00 0.53 12.41
C PHE A 145 -2.44 1.83 13.12
N LEU A 146 -3.49 1.80 13.96
CA LEU A 146 -4.05 3.00 14.61
C LEU A 146 -3.03 3.91 15.31
N PRO A 147 -2.04 3.40 16.06
CA PRO A 147 -1.05 4.25 16.72
C PRO A 147 -0.21 5.10 15.75
N PHE A 148 -0.11 4.69 14.49
CA PHE A 148 0.67 5.34 13.44
C PHE A 148 -0.19 6.14 12.46
N CYS A 149 -1.52 5.98 12.52
CA CYS A 149 -2.43 6.48 11.49
C CYS A 149 -2.45 8.01 11.37
N GLU A 150 -2.60 8.74 12.48
CA GLU A 150 -2.76 10.20 12.45
C GLU A 150 -1.61 10.94 11.74
N PRO A 151 -0.31 10.71 12.06
CA PRO A 151 0.77 11.40 11.37
C PRO A 151 0.85 11.01 9.89
N VAL A 152 0.53 9.76 9.54
CA VAL A 152 0.51 9.29 8.15
C VAL A 152 -0.59 10.00 7.36
N PHE A 153 -1.82 9.99 7.88
CA PHE A 153 -2.98 10.65 7.28
C PHE A 153 -2.76 12.15 7.09
N ARG A 154 -2.21 12.82 8.11
CA ARG A 154 -1.93 14.26 8.06
C ARG A 154 -0.90 14.63 7.00
N ARG A 155 0.15 13.82 6.83
CA ARG A 155 1.16 14.08 5.80
C ARG A 155 0.59 13.88 4.40
N CYS A 156 -0.14 12.79 4.16
CA CYS A 156 -0.75 12.54 2.85
C CYS A 156 -1.74 13.65 2.45
N THR A 157 -2.58 14.11 3.38
CA THR A 157 -3.48 15.25 3.14
C THR A 157 -2.73 16.55 2.82
N ALA A 158 -1.61 16.81 3.49
CA ALA A 158 -0.75 17.97 3.20
C ALA A 158 -0.08 17.87 1.82
N LEU A 159 0.46 16.70 1.46
CA LEU A 159 1.07 16.44 0.14
C LEU A 159 0.06 16.70 -0.99
N ILE A 160 -1.16 16.19 -0.84
CA ILE A 160 -2.26 16.41 -1.78
C ILE A 160 -2.59 17.90 -1.90
N GLY A 161 -2.80 18.58 -0.77
CA GLY A 161 -3.15 20.01 -0.76
C GLY A 161 -2.09 20.88 -1.44
N ARG A 162 -0.80 20.63 -1.14
CA ARG A 162 0.31 21.35 -1.75
C ARG A 162 0.40 21.10 -3.26
N CYS A 163 0.26 19.85 -3.69
CA CYS A 163 0.28 19.51 -5.13
C CYS A 163 -0.86 20.21 -5.88
N LEU A 164 -2.08 20.21 -5.33
CA LEU A 164 -3.23 20.87 -5.95
C LEU A 164 -3.04 22.39 -6.04
N GLN A 165 -2.50 23.01 -5.00
CA GLN A 165 -2.17 24.44 -5.00
C GLN A 165 -1.14 24.77 -6.09
N GLN A 166 -0.09 23.95 -6.24
CA GLN A 166 0.92 24.13 -7.29
C GLN A 166 0.32 23.97 -8.69
N VAL A 167 -0.58 23.00 -8.90
CA VAL A 167 -1.31 22.87 -10.17
C VAL A 167 -2.11 24.13 -10.47
N GLN A 168 -2.84 24.68 -9.48
CA GLN A 168 -3.62 25.89 -9.68
C GLN A 168 -2.74 27.07 -10.09
N LEU A 169 -1.61 27.28 -9.42
CA LEU A 169 -0.65 28.35 -9.76
C LEU A 169 -0.07 28.18 -11.17
N ALA A 170 0.30 26.96 -11.56
CA ALA A 170 0.80 26.66 -12.89
C ALA A 170 -0.24 26.90 -14.01
N VAL A 171 -1.53 26.69 -13.71
CA VAL A 171 -2.63 26.97 -14.65
C VAL A 171 -2.91 28.48 -14.74
N GLU A 172 -2.94 29.19 -13.61
CA GLU A 172 -3.22 30.64 -13.57
C GLU A 172 -2.05 31.47 -14.11
N ARG A 173 -0.82 31.04 -13.86
CA ARG A 173 0.43 31.76 -14.21
C ARG A 173 1.46 30.82 -14.85
N PRO A 174 1.19 30.30 -16.06
CA PRO A 174 2.05 29.30 -16.70
C PRO A 174 3.44 29.81 -17.10
N ALA A 175 3.66 31.12 -17.13
CA ALA A 175 4.98 31.70 -17.39
C ALA A 175 5.88 31.77 -16.14
N GLU A 176 5.30 31.66 -14.94
CA GLU A 176 6.01 31.80 -13.66
C GLU A 176 6.17 30.46 -12.91
N TYR A 177 5.28 29.50 -13.16
CA TYR A 177 5.22 28.23 -12.43
C TYR A 177 5.11 27.03 -13.36
N ASP A 178 5.94 26.02 -13.11
CA ASP A 178 5.86 24.72 -13.78
C ASP A 178 4.77 23.83 -13.17
N MET A 179 4.24 22.90 -13.97
CA MET A 179 3.32 21.89 -13.47
C MET A 179 4.03 20.97 -12.46
N PRO A 180 3.45 20.73 -11.27
CA PRO A 180 4.06 19.86 -10.28
C PRO A 180 4.04 18.40 -10.72
N ASP A 181 4.92 17.61 -10.11
CA ASP A 181 4.93 16.16 -10.29
C ASP A 181 3.69 15.55 -9.61
N LYS A 182 2.79 15.02 -10.44
CA LYS A 182 1.51 14.45 -9.98
C LYS A 182 1.67 13.07 -9.36
N ASP A 183 2.85 12.46 -9.40
CA ASP A 183 3.09 11.15 -8.79
C ASP A 183 2.90 11.22 -7.27
N PHE A 184 3.34 12.32 -6.62
CA PHE A 184 3.08 12.58 -5.20
C PHE A 184 1.59 12.52 -4.84
N LEU A 185 0.73 12.99 -5.74
CA LEU A 185 -0.72 12.96 -5.55
C LEU A 185 -1.24 11.51 -5.58
N ILE A 186 -0.76 10.72 -6.54
CA ILE A 186 -1.18 9.33 -6.75
C ILE A 186 -0.79 8.48 -5.55
N VAL A 187 0.48 8.53 -5.12
CA VAL A 187 0.97 7.69 -4.00
C VAL A 187 0.38 8.11 -2.65
N ALA A 188 0.15 9.41 -2.42
CA ALA A 188 -0.48 9.88 -1.19
C ALA A 188 -1.95 9.46 -1.11
N LEU A 189 -2.67 9.51 -2.23
CA LEU A 189 -4.04 9.02 -2.30
C LEU A 189 -4.10 7.51 -2.08
N ASP A 190 -3.18 6.76 -2.69
CA ASP A 190 -3.11 5.31 -2.52
C ASP A 190 -2.96 4.90 -1.05
N LEU A 191 -2.00 5.48 -0.34
CA LEU A 191 -1.81 5.19 1.09
C LEU A 191 -3.05 5.54 1.91
N LEU A 192 -3.72 6.66 1.63
CA LEU A 192 -4.96 6.97 2.34
C LEU A 192 -6.06 5.95 2.05
N SER A 193 -6.09 5.32 0.87
CA SER A 193 -7.00 4.21 0.57
C SER A 193 -6.63 2.96 1.36
N GLY A 194 -5.34 2.62 1.45
CA GLY A 194 -4.88 1.52 2.32
C GLY A 194 -5.27 1.74 3.79
N LEU A 195 -5.15 2.98 4.28
CA LEU A 195 -5.64 3.34 5.63
C LEU A 195 -7.16 3.17 5.75
N ALA A 196 -7.95 3.62 4.77
CA ALA A 196 -9.40 3.50 4.79
C ALA A 196 -9.86 2.03 4.75
N GLU A 197 -9.13 1.18 4.02
CA GLU A 197 -9.36 -0.26 3.95
C GLU A 197 -9.07 -0.94 5.28
N GLY A 198 -7.84 -0.79 5.78
CA GLY A 198 -7.38 -1.46 7.00
C GLY A 198 -8.12 -0.99 8.26
N LEU A 199 -8.38 0.31 8.39
CA LEU A 199 -8.95 0.89 9.60
C LEU A 199 -10.47 0.91 9.62
N SER A 200 -11.13 0.79 8.46
CA SER A 200 -12.58 0.80 8.35
C SER A 200 -13.21 1.99 9.10
N ASP A 201 -14.09 1.75 10.08
CA ASP A 201 -14.82 2.82 10.80
C ASP A 201 -13.92 3.72 11.66
N HIS A 202 -12.71 3.27 11.98
CA HIS A 202 -11.80 4.06 12.82
C HIS A 202 -11.19 5.27 12.09
N ILE A 203 -11.26 5.33 10.76
CA ILE A 203 -10.76 6.48 10.00
C ILE A 203 -11.75 7.66 10.00
N ASP A 204 -13.01 7.43 10.37
CA ASP A 204 -14.10 8.41 10.20
C ASP A 204 -13.81 9.73 10.94
N GLN A 205 -13.22 9.67 12.14
CA GLN A 205 -12.85 10.86 12.91
C GLN A 205 -11.77 11.70 12.22
N LEU A 206 -10.77 11.06 11.62
CA LEU A 206 -9.71 11.74 10.88
C LEU A 206 -10.27 12.41 9.62
N VAL A 207 -11.18 11.72 8.92
CA VAL A 207 -11.83 12.32 7.76
C VAL A 207 -12.71 13.50 8.16
N ALA A 208 -13.55 13.35 9.19
CA ALA A 208 -14.45 14.41 9.67
C ALA A 208 -13.70 15.66 10.15
N SER A 209 -12.50 15.50 10.71
CA SER A 209 -11.65 16.60 11.19
C SER A 209 -10.74 17.22 10.12
N SER A 210 -10.81 16.75 8.87
CA SER A 210 -9.91 17.18 7.80
C SER A 210 -10.65 17.74 6.58
N GLN A 211 -9.90 18.37 5.67
CA GLN A 211 -10.42 18.89 4.40
C GLN A 211 -10.34 17.85 3.26
N ILE A 212 -10.08 16.57 3.57
CA ILE A 212 -9.72 15.58 2.56
C ILE A 212 -10.83 15.36 1.52
N VAL A 213 -12.11 15.45 1.91
CA VAL A 213 -13.23 15.32 0.95
C VAL A 213 -13.20 16.42 -0.10
N ALA A 214 -12.91 17.66 0.30
CA ALA A 214 -12.77 18.79 -0.63
C ALA A 214 -11.53 18.64 -1.52
N LEU A 215 -10.41 18.19 -0.95
CA LEU A 215 -9.18 17.93 -1.70
C LEU A 215 -9.38 16.83 -2.74
N ILE A 216 -10.05 15.74 -2.39
CA ILE A 216 -10.38 14.65 -3.32
C ILE A 216 -11.26 15.15 -4.47
N TYR A 217 -12.25 15.99 -4.17
CA TYR A 217 -13.08 16.59 -5.20
C TYR A 217 -12.22 17.42 -6.19
N GLN A 218 -11.30 18.23 -5.68
CA GLN A 218 -10.35 18.98 -6.53
C GLN A 218 -9.42 18.06 -7.33
N CYS A 219 -8.95 16.95 -6.75
CA CYS A 219 -8.14 15.95 -7.46
C CYS A 219 -8.88 15.40 -8.68
N SER A 220 -10.17 15.09 -8.53
CA SER A 220 -10.99 14.56 -9.63
C SER A 220 -11.04 15.51 -10.83
N MET A 221 -11.10 16.82 -10.57
CA MET A 221 -11.09 17.85 -11.60
C MET A 221 -9.71 17.96 -12.27
N VAL A 222 -8.64 17.97 -11.48
CA VAL A 222 -7.25 18.11 -11.95
C VAL A 222 -6.76 16.91 -12.77
N LEU A 223 -7.19 15.71 -12.38
CA LEU A 223 -6.85 14.47 -13.05
C LEU A 223 -7.82 14.13 -14.20
N LYS A 224 -8.78 15.02 -14.48
CA LYS A 224 -9.81 14.84 -15.52
C LYS A 224 -10.60 13.54 -15.37
N ILE A 225 -10.84 13.13 -14.13
CA ILE A 225 -11.67 11.98 -13.81
C ILE A 225 -13.12 12.45 -13.81
N SER A 226 -13.93 11.93 -14.73
CA SER A 226 -15.36 12.28 -14.79
C SER A 226 -16.10 11.77 -13.55
N MET A 227 -16.38 12.65 -12.59
CA MET A 227 -17.06 12.27 -11.36
C MET A 227 -18.46 12.90 -11.29
N CYS A 228 -19.51 12.12 -11.54
CA CYS A 228 -20.89 12.58 -11.43
C CYS A 228 -21.39 12.38 -9.99
N VAL A 229 -21.13 13.36 -9.12
CA VAL A 229 -21.67 13.35 -7.75
C VAL A 229 -23.09 13.92 -7.75
N TRP A 230 -24.12 13.08 -7.57
CA TRP A 230 -25.50 13.53 -7.38
C TRP A 230 -25.84 13.62 -5.88
N GLU A 231 -26.20 14.82 -5.43
CA GLU A 231 -26.81 15.21 -4.14
C GLU A 231 -26.36 14.46 -2.86
N ILE A 232 -25.62 15.17 -2.01
CA ILE A 232 -25.28 14.79 -0.63
C ILE A 232 -26.54 14.93 0.27
N GLY A 233 -27.51 14.05 0.12
CA GLY A 233 -28.72 14.02 0.96
C GLY A 233 -28.63 13.00 2.09
N SER A 234 -28.55 13.45 3.34
CA SER A 234 -28.71 12.70 4.61
C SER A 234 -28.34 11.21 4.55
N PHE A 235 -27.04 10.92 4.54
CA PHE A 235 -26.50 9.57 4.69
C PHE A 235 -25.76 9.42 6.02
N ASP A 236 -25.65 8.18 6.48
CA ASP A 236 -24.74 7.81 7.57
C ASP A 236 -23.30 8.10 7.10
N SER A 237 -22.70 9.14 7.68
CA SER A 237 -21.61 9.91 7.06
C SER A 237 -20.32 9.11 6.83
N GLY A 238 -20.05 8.06 7.62
CA GLY A 238 -18.81 7.28 7.54
C GLY A 238 -18.72 6.39 6.29
N VAL A 239 -19.80 5.68 5.96
CA VAL A 239 -19.80 4.65 4.89
C VAL A 239 -19.71 5.27 3.49
N VAL A 240 -20.38 6.41 3.28
CA VAL A 240 -20.35 7.13 1.99
C VAL A 240 -19.03 7.83 1.80
N ILE A 241 -18.46 8.43 2.84
CA ILE A 241 -17.11 8.98 2.79
C ILE A 241 -16.13 7.88 2.43
N ARG A 242 -16.18 6.71 3.08
CA ARG A 242 -15.29 5.57 2.77
C ARG A 242 -15.44 5.07 1.33
N HIS A 243 -16.67 4.88 0.85
CA HIS A 243 -16.90 4.48 -0.55
C HIS A 243 -16.48 5.54 -1.54
N PHE A 244 -16.78 6.81 -1.28
CA PHE A 244 -16.36 7.93 -2.12
C PHE A 244 -14.83 8.06 -2.12
N PHE A 245 -14.19 7.89 -0.96
CA PHE A 245 -12.75 7.86 -0.77
C PHE A 245 -12.13 6.75 -1.62
N HIS A 246 -12.58 5.51 -1.46
CA HIS A 246 -12.10 4.39 -2.26
C HIS A 246 -12.36 4.59 -3.76
N LEU A 247 -13.54 5.06 -4.16
CA LEU A 247 -13.87 5.27 -5.57
C LEU A 247 -13.03 6.38 -6.20
N CYS A 248 -12.80 7.48 -5.48
CA CYS A 248 -11.98 8.57 -5.96
C CYS A 248 -10.51 8.16 -6.02
N VAL A 249 -9.98 7.53 -4.97
CA VAL A 249 -8.60 7.03 -4.97
C VAL A 249 -8.42 5.96 -6.04
N PHE A 250 -9.33 5.00 -6.17
CA PHE A 250 -9.29 3.98 -7.21
C PHE A 250 -9.33 4.61 -8.61
N ALA A 251 -10.19 5.61 -8.81
CA ALA A 251 -10.26 6.31 -10.09
C ALA A 251 -8.95 7.05 -10.43
N VAL A 252 -8.30 7.63 -9.41
CA VAL A 252 -6.99 8.29 -9.54
C VAL A 252 -5.88 7.28 -9.80
N LYS A 253 -5.81 6.19 -9.03
CA LYS A 253 -4.78 5.14 -9.11
C LYS A 253 -4.73 4.50 -10.49
N PHE A 254 -5.88 4.24 -11.11
CA PHE A 254 -5.93 3.53 -12.39
C PHE A 254 -5.91 4.44 -13.64
N GLN A 255 -5.85 5.77 -13.49
CA GLN A 255 -5.90 6.75 -14.59
C GLN A 255 -6.97 6.44 -15.67
N ARG A 256 -8.11 5.87 -15.25
CA ARG A 256 -9.21 5.53 -16.16
C ARG A 256 -10.34 6.54 -16.01
N GLU A 257 -11.05 6.80 -17.10
CA GLU A 257 -12.30 7.55 -17.03
C GLU A 257 -13.37 6.68 -16.39
N PHE A 258 -13.78 7.03 -15.19
CA PHE A 258 -14.95 6.42 -14.55
C PHE A 258 -16.15 7.34 -14.73
N SER A 259 -17.34 6.79 -14.57
CA SER A 259 -18.53 7.59 -14.25
C SER A 259 -19.10 6.98 -12.98
N VAL A 260 -18.86 7.65 -11.86
CA VAL A 260 -19.44 7.24 -10.57
C VAL A 260 -20.88 7.71 -10.56
N ILE A 261 -21.84 6.80 -10.35
CA ILE A 261 -23.25 7.12 -10.14
C ILE A 261 -23.58 6.72 -8.69
N CYS A 262 -23.74 7.71 -7.82
CA CYS A 262 -24.32 7.49 -6.49
C CYS A 262 -25.84 7.42 -6.62
N LEU A 263 -26.41 6.23 -6.37
CA LEU A 263 -27.87 6.06 -6.29
C LEU A 263 -28.35 6.33 -4.87
N LYS A 264 -29.44 7.09 -4.77
CA LYS A 264 -30.07 7.61 -3.53
C LYS A 264 -30.40 6.55 -2.46
N HIS A 265 -30.25 5.26 -2.76
CA HIS A 265 -30.37 4.16 -1.81
C HIS A 265 -29.36 3.03 -2.10
N ARG A 266 -28.36 2.91 -1.22
CA ARG A 266 -27.53 1.70 -0.93
C ARG A 266 -26.56 1.16 -1.98
N MET A 267 -26.36 1.80 -3.13
CA MET A 267 -25.33 1.36 -4.09
C MET A 267 -24.56 2.53 -4.69
N CYS A 268 -23.24 2.50 -4.52
CA CYS A 268 -22.32 3.15 -5.45
C CYS A 268 -22.18 2.25 -6.68
N LEU A 269 -22.70 2.67 -7.83
CA LEU A 269 -22.38 2.01 -9.10
C LEU A 269 -21.15 2.69 -9.69
N CYS A 270 -20.05 1.95 -9.78
CA CYS A 270 -18.87 2.36 -10.53
C CYS A 270 -19.04 1.87 -11.97
N ILE A 271 -19.43 2.75 -12.90
CA ILE A 271 -19.43 2.39 -14.32
C ILE A 271 -18.01 2.63 -14.85
N VAL A 272 -17.27 1.54 -15.01
CA VAL A 272 -16.01 1.54 -15.76
C VAL A 272 -16.36 1.69 -17.24
N ARG A 273 -16.19 2.88 -17.81
CA ARG A 273 -16.19 3.00 -19.27
C ARG A 273 -14.84 2.53 -19.79
N ASN A 274 -14.77 1.26 -20.17
CA ASN A 274 -13.71 0.79 -21.05
C ASN A 274 -13.88 1.49 -22.41
N PHE A 275 -13.24 2.64 -22.64
CA PHE A 275 -12.94 3.06 -24.00
C PHE A 275 -11.77 2.21 -24.52
N ARG A 276 -12.07 0.99 -24.96
CA ARG A 276 -11.36 0.38 -26.09
C ARG A 276 -12.30 0.38 -27.28
N LYS A 277 -12.07 1.34 -28.17
CA LYS A 277 -12.29 1.35 -29.63
C LYS A 277 -12.41 2.82 -30.07
N VAL A 278 -11.33 3.42 -30.59
CA VAL A 278 -10.93 3.39 -32.02
C VAL A 278 -9.41 3.40 -32.06
#